data_AF-A0A7S2XRI3-F1
#
_entry.id   AF-A0A7S2XRI3-F1
#
_cell.length_a   1.000
_cell.length_b   1.000
_cell.length_c   1.000
_cell.angle_alpha   90.00
_cell.angle_beta   90.00
_cell.angle_gamma   90.00
#
_symmetry.space_group_name_H-M   'P 1'
#
loop_
_entity.id
_entity.type
_entity.pdbx_description
1 polymer ?
#
loop_
_entity_poly.entity_id
_entity_poly.type
_entity_poly.pdbx_seq_one_letter_code
_entity_poly.pdbx_strand_id
1 'polypeptide(L)'
;MMRSRHLLLRSSRLLPSPRLPNHPTHIQQPIVWLLPRLFSSHKNNPNDWMVQAELDAIAATNAKASKRGTMNDQMMNKFQHELDSEKVDNAIKLQDKLKLMIQKCHDARPGAVDTRGRKLYSALRKKALQMRQDLITQREAAGMSSDAAGIVEAAFPIPPNV
;
A
#
# COMPACT_ATOMS: atom_id res chain seq x y z
N MET A 1 -28.29 -44.78 -24.32
CA MET A 1 -28.52 -43.73 -25.34
C MET A 1 -27.68 -42.51 -25.01
N MET A 2 -26.76 -42.18 -25.93
CA MET A 2 -26.14 -40.89 -26.28
C MET A 2 -25.96 -39.82 -25.17
N ARG A 3 -24.73 -39.61 -24.68
CA ARG A 3 -23.71 -38.64 -25.17
C ARG A 3 -24.20 -37.18 -25.18
N SER A 4 -23.66 -36.35 -24.29
CA SER A 4 -23.17 -35.03 -24.71
C SER A 4 -22.06 -34.52 -23.79
N ARG A 5 -20.86 -34.44 -24.37
CA ARG A 5 -19.66 -33.79 -23.83
C ARG A 5 -19.68 -32.37 -24.38
N HIS A 6 -19.45 -31.37 -23.54
CA HIS A 6 -18.84 -30.12 -24.01
C HIS A 6 -17.78 -29.66 -23.02
N LEU A 7 -16.54 -29.97 -23.42
CA LEU A 7 -15.32 -29.29 -23.03
C LEU A 7 -15.36 -27.89 -23.65
N LEU A 8 -15.12 -26.86 -22.85
CA LEU A 8 -14.59 -25.59 -23.36
C LEU A 8 -13.29 -25.29 -22.63
N LEU A 9 -12.21 -25.65 -23.31
CA LEU A 9 -10.86 -25.14 -23.14
C LEU A 9 -10.79 -23.65 -23.51
N ARG A 10 -9.69 -23.04 -23.04
CA ARG A 10 -8.97 -21.89 -23.63
C ARG A 10 -9.55 -20.49 -23.42
N SER A 11 -8.86 -19.72 -22.58
CA SER A 11 -8.02 -18.62 -23.11
C SER A 11 -7.10 -18.06 -22.04
N SER A 12 -5.87 -18.58 -22.02
CA SER A 12 -4.70 -17.84 -21.53
C SER A 12 -4.47 -16.67 -22.49
N ARG A 13 -4.65 -15.42 -22.04
CA ARG A 13 -4.09 -14.26 -22.73
C ARG A 13 -3.00 -13.65 -21.86
N LEU A 14 -1.80 -13.83 -22.38
CA LEU A 14 -0.55 -13.22 -21.98
C LEU A 14 -0.65 -11.69 -22.06
N LEU A 15 0.09 -11.07 -21.15
CA LEU A 15 0.46 -9.65 -21.08
C LEU A 15 0.83 -9.05 -22.44
N PRO A 16 0.72 -7.72 -22.53
CA PRO A 16 1.88 -6.96 -22.94
C PRO A 16 2.28 -5.90 -21.89
N SER A 17 3.52 -6.01 -21.42
CA SER A 17 4.25 -4.96 -20.69
C SER A 17 4.46 -3.74 -21.61
N PRO A 18 4.12 -2.52 -21.16
CA PRO A 18 4.57 -1.31 -21.85
C PRO A 18 6.06 -1.05 -21.52
N ARG A 19 6.86 -0.98 -22.58
CA ARG A 19 8.28 -0.63 -22.59
C ARG A 19 8.48 0.83 -22.18
N LEU A 20 9.49 1.05 -21.36
CA LEU A 20 10.12 2.34 -21.09
C LEU A 20 10.65 2.99 -22.39
N PRO A 21 10.38 4.27 -22.66
CA PRO A 21 11.13 5.02 -23.64
C PRO A 21 12.48 5.48 -23.06
N ASN A 22 13.56 4.97 -23.66
CA ASN A 22 14.90 5.55 -23.60
C ASN A 22 14.85 6.96 -24.21
N HIS A 23 15.11 7.99 -23.42
CA HIS A 23 15.46 9.31 -23.93
C HIS A 23 16.98 9.50 -23.84
N PRO A 24 17.64 9.98 -24.91
CA PRO A 24 19.07 10.26 -24.93
C PRO A 24 19.38 11.49 -24.08
N THR A 25 20.37 11.36 -23.21
CA THR A 25 21.03 12.48 -22.53
C THR A 25 21.80 13.31 -23.56
N HIS A 26 21.15 14.36 -24.07
CA HIS A 26 21.83 15.50 -24.70
C HIS A 26 21.85 16.66 -23.70
N ILE A 27 22.95 16.76 -22.94
CA ILE A 27 23.30 17.93 -22.12
C ILE A 27 24.69 18.32 -22.65
N GLN A 28 24.74 19.17 -23.68
CA GLN A 28 24.93 20.62 -23.54
C GLN A 28 26.03 20.96 -22.53
N GLN A 29 27.23 21.15 -23.07
CA GLN A 29 28.42 21.61 -22.39
C GLN A 29 28.20 23.03 -21.84
N PRO A 30 28.41 23.31 -20.55
CA PRO A 30 28.79 24.63 -20.12
C PRO A 30 30.30 24.79 -20.33
N ILE A 31 30.62 25.59 -21.34
CA ILE A 31 31.89 26.28 -21.54
C ILE A 31 32.28 26.94 -20.21
N VAL A 32 33.30 26.43 -19.52
CA VAL A 32 33.98 27.15 -18.44
C VAL A 32 35.37 27.50 -18.92
N TRP A 33 35.50 28.69 -19.48
CA TRP A 33 36.78 29.34 -19.67
C TRP A 33 37.25 29.96 -18.35
N LEU A 34 38.57 29.86 -18.13
CA LEU A 34 39.41 30.65 -17.21
C LEU A 34 39.25 30.28 -15.72
N LEU A 35 40.29 29.85 -14.99
CA LEU A 35 41.64 30.40 -14.88
C LEU A 35 42.70 29.30 -14.55
N PRO A 36 43.99 29.58 -14.82
CA PRO A 36 45.09 28.63 -14.63
C PRO A 36 45.53 28.59 -13.15
N ARG A 37 45.49 27.42 -12.52
CA ARG A 37 46.26 27.15 -11.31
C ARG A 37 47.31 26.09 -11.61
N LEU A 38 48.49 26.63 -11.96
CA LEU A 38 49.82 26.13 -11.62
C LEU A 38 49.83 24.68 -11.12
N PHE A 39 50.34 23.78 -11.95
CA PHE A 39 50.86 22.49 -11.53
C PHE A 39 51.94 22.73 -10.48
N SER A 40 51.54 22.73 -9.21
CA SER A 40 52.45 22.75 -8.08
C SER A 40 52.91 21.32 -7.86
N SER A 41 54.15 21.08 -8.27
CA SER A 41 54.95 19.90 -7.94
C SER A 41 54.62 19.38 -6.53
N HIS A 42 54.11 18.15 -6.43
CA HIS A 42 53.84 17.45 -5.17
C HIS A 42 55.13 17.41 -4.31
N LYS A 43 55.23 18.33 -3.37
CA LYS A 43 56.01 18.17 -2.15
C LYS A 43 55.00 17.81 -1.07
N ASN A 44 55.14 16.60 -0.50
CA ASN A 44 54.33 16.06 0.58
C ASN A 44 54.11 17.11 1.67
N ASN A 45 52.93 17.72 1.68
CA ASN A 45 52.56 18.74 2.64
C ASN A 45 51.76 18.04 3.76
N PRO A 46 52.17 18.13 5.03
CA PRO A 46 51.52 17.43 6.15
C PRO A 46 50.06 17.87 6.44
N ASN A 47 49.50 18.79 5.67
CA ASN A 47 48.12 19.27 5.78
C ASN A 47 47.13 18.58 4.82
N ASP A 48 47.51 17.44 4.22
CA ASP A 48 46.63 16.64 3.36
C ASP A 48 45.37 16.13 4.10
N TRP A 49 45.44 15.95 5.43
CA TRP A 49 44.30 15.52 6.24
C TRP A 49 43.14 16.53 6.21
N MET A 50 43.44 17.82 6.09
CA MET A 50 42.42 18.87 6.06
C MET A 50 41.74 18.93 4.69
N VAL A 51 42.49 18.75 3.61
CA VAL A 51 41.96 18.68 2.25
C VAL A 51 41.11 17.42 2.07
N GLN A 52 41.56 16.28 2.60
CA GLN A 52 40.78 15.05 2.61
C GLN A 52 39.49 15.19 3.43
N ALA A 53 39.56 15.82 4.60
CA ALA A 53 38.38 16.10 5.43
C ALA A 53 37.38 17.04 4.73
N GLU A 54 37.87 18.03 3.98
CA GLU A 54 37.02 18.93 3.19
C GLU A 54 36.33 18.19 2.04
N LEU A 55 37.05 17.32 1.33
CA LEU A 55 36.47 16.48 0.28
C LEU A 55 35.45 15.48 0.84
N ASP A 56 35.74 14.86 1.99
CA ASP A 56 34.81 13.94 2.65
C ASP A 56 33.56 14.67 3.18
N ALA A 57 33.70 15.90 3.68
CA ALA A 57 32.56 16.72 4.11
C ALA A 57 31.64 17.09 2.92
N ILE A 58 32.22 17.42 1.76
CA ILE A 58 31.47 17.70 0.52
C ILE A 58 30.79 16.42 0.01
N ALA A 59 31.48 15.29 0.02
CA ALA A 59 30.90 14.01 -0.37
C ALA A 59 29.74 13.60 0.55
N ALA A 60 29.89 13.79 1.87
CA ALA A 60 28.85 13.49 2.86
C ALA A 60 27.62 14.42 2.74
N THR A 61 27.82 15.70 2.42
CA THR A 61 26.72 16.65 2.19
C THR A 61 25.97 16.36 0.90
N ASN A 62 26.67 16.02 -0.19
CA ASN A 62 26.04 15.61 -1.44
C ASN A 62 25.29 14.27 -1.31
N ALA A 63 25.84 13.31 -0.55
CA ALA A 63 25.15 12.07 -0.23
C ALA A 63 23.91 12.29 0.66
N LYS A 64 23.94 13.26 1.58
CA LYS A 64 22.77 13.67 2.38
C LYS A 64 21.72 14.42 1.55
N ALA A 65 22.14 15.27 0.63
CA ALA A 65 21.26 16.01 -0.27
C ALA A 65 20.56 15.08 -1.28
N SER A 66 21.25 14.05 -1.76
CA SER A 66 20.65 13.00 -2.59
C SER A 66 19.71 12.05 -1.82
N LYS A 67 19.88 11.92 -0.50
CA LYS A 67 19.02 11.07 0.37
C LYS A 67 17.81 11.81 0.94
N ARG A 68 17.88 13.14 1.09
CA ARG A 68 16.70 13.96 1.37
C ARG A 68 15.96 14.13 0.05
N GLY A 69 14.94 13.31 -0.17
CA GLY A 69 13.96 13.54 -1.24
C GLY A 69 13.58 15.01 -1.32
N THR A 70 13.28 15.48 -2.53
CA THR A 70 12.92 16.86 -2.80
C THR A 70 11.81 17.33 -1.84
N MET A 71 11.70 18.63 -1.60
CA MET A 71 10.62 19.17 -0.77
C MET A 71 9.22 18.71 -1.24
N ASN A 72 9.08 18.46 -2.54
CA ASN A 72 7.91 17.82 -3.15
C ASN A 72 7.71 16.37 -2.67
N ASP A 73 8.76 15.55 -2.60
CA ASP A 73 8.67 14.17 -2.09
C ASP A 73 8.26 14.12 -0.62
N GLN A 74 8.73 15.09 0.19
CA GLN A 74 8.31 15.20 1.60
C GLN A 74 6.83 15.57 1.72
N MET A 75 6.34 16.46 0.87
CA MET A 75 4.93 16.84 0.84
C MET A 75 4.05 15.68 0.35
N MET A 76 4.45 14.99 -0.72
CA MET A 76 3.73 13.82 -1.24
C MET A 76 3.70 12.67 -0.23
N ASN A 77 4.80 12.43 0.49
CA ASN A 77 4.82 11.44 1.57
C ASN A 77 3.84 11.79 2.70
N LYS A 78 3.70 13.07 3.07
CA LYS A 78 2.72 13.49 4.07
C LYS A 78 1.28 13.24 3.62
N PHE A 79 0.95 13.62 2.39
CA PHE A 79 -0.38 13.34 1.83
C PHE A 79 -0.69 11.84 1.78
N GLN A 80 0.28 11.03 1.38
CA GLN A 80 0.13 9.57 1.39
C GLN A 80 -0.14 9.05 2.81
N HIS A 81 0.59 9.56 3.79
CA HIS A 81 0.41 9.18 5.19
C HIS A 81 -0.96 9.56 5.76
N GLU A 82 -1.48 10.74 5.40
CA GLU A 82 -2.82 11.19 5.80
C GLU A 82 -3.91 10.31 5.17
N LEU A 83 -3.79 10.00 3.88
CA LEU A 83 -4.73 9.10 3.19
C LEU A 83 -4.71 7.69 3.79
N ASP A 84 -3.53 7.16 4.11
CA ASP A 84 -3.43 5.83 4.71
C ASP A 84 -3.98 5.83 6.14
N SER A 85 -3.81 6.92 6.90
CA SER A 85 -4.45 7.07 8.22
C SER A 85 -5.99 7.06 8.12
N GLU A 86 -6.56 7.76 7.13
CA GLU A 86 -8.02 7.79 6.93
C GLU A 86 -8.58 6.42 6.55
N LYS A 87 -7.87 5.67 5.69
CA LYS A 87 -8.25 4.29 5.34
C LYS A 87 -8.28 3.38 6.57
N VAL A 88 -7.26 3.48 7.43
CA VAL A 88 -7.20 2.71 8.68
C VAL A 88 -8.35 3.09 9.61
N ASP A 89 -8.62 4.38 9.80
CA ASP A 89 -9.73 4.86 10.63
C ASP A 89 -11.09 4.35 10.12
N ASN A 90 -11.29 4.34 8.80
CA ASN A 90 -12.50 3.81 8.19
C ASN A 90 -12.66 2.31 8.42
N ALA A 91 -11.57 1.54 8.30
CA ALA A 91 -11.56 0.11 8.59
C ALA A 91 -11.89 -0.18 10.07
N ILE A 92 -11.36 0.62 11.01
CA ILE A 92 -11.66 0.51 12.45
C ILE A 92 -13.15 0.79 12.70
N LYS A 93 -13.71 1.86 12.13
CA LYS A 93 -15.15 2.17 12.25
C LYS A 93 -16.04 1.05 11.70
N LEU A 94 -15.65 0.42 10.58
CA LEU A 94 -16.37 -0.74 10.04
C LEU A 94 -16.26 -1.95 10.97
N GLN A 95 -15.08 -2.19 11.55
CA GLN A 95 -14.86 -3.27 12.49
C GLN A 95 -15.78 -3.17 13.71
N ASP A 96 -15.94 -1.97 14.29
CA ASP A 96 -16.81 -1.76 15.44
C ASP A 96 -18.29 -1.90 15.07
N LYS A 97 -18.70 -1.41 13.89
CA LYS A 97 -20.06 -1.63 13.37
C LYS A 97 -20.35 -3.12 13.14
N LEU A 98 -19.39 -3.87 12.62
CA LEU A 98 -19.52 -5.31 12.40
C LEU A 98 -19.69 -6.06 13.73
N LYS A 99 -18.87 -5.74 14.75
CA LYS A 99 -19.02 -6.29 16.11
C LYS A 99 -20.41 -6.06 16.68
N LEU A 100 -20.89 -4.82 16.61
CA LEU A 100 -22.23 -4.46 17.09
C LEU A 100 -23.33 -5.25 16.38
N MET A 101 -23.16 -5.49 15.07
CA MET A 101 -24.13 -6.21 14.27
C MET A 101 -24.12 -7.72 14.52
N ILE A 102 -22.94 -8.29 14.79
CA ILE A 102 -22.82 -9.68 15.26
C ILE A 102 -23.49 -9.83 16.62
N GLN A 103 -23.26 -8.88 17.55
CA GLN A 103 -23.94 -8.88 18.84
C GLN A 103 -25.47 -8.86 18.68
N LYS A 104 -26.00 -7.97 17.83
CA LYS A 104 -27.44 -7.93 17.50
C LYS A 104 -27.94 -9.25 16.90
N CYS A 105 -27.12 -9.96 16.12
CA CYS A 105 -27.50 -11.28 15.61
C CYS A 105 -27.60 -12.30 16.76
N HIS A 106 -26.67 -12.28 17.73
CA HIS A 106 -26.76 -13.14 18.91
C HIS A 106 -28.01 -12.84 19.75
N ASP A 107 -28.32 -11.57 19.96
CA ASP A 107 -29.49 -11.16 20.75
C ASP A 107 -30.82 -11.49 20.03
N ALA A 108 -30.85 -11.41 18.69
CA ALA A 108 -32.03 -11.74 17.89
C ALA A 108 -32.22 -13.25 17.67
N ARG A 109 -31.17 -14.06 17.86
CA ARG A 109 -31.19 -15.51 17.67
C ARG A 109 -32.26 -16.24 18.51
N PRO A 110 -32.40 -16.00 19.84
CA PRO A 110 -33.45 -16.64 20.63
C PRO A 110 -34.87 -16.24 20.18
N GLY A 111 -35.03 -15.06 19.57
CA GLY A 111 -36.31 -14.61 19.00
C GLY A 111 -36.63 -15.18 17.62
N ALA A 112 -35.72 -15.93 16.99
CA ALA A 112 -35.87 -16.49 15.65
C ALA A 112 -36.75 -17.76 15.60
N VAL A 113 -37.67 -17.94 16.55
CA VAL A 113 -38.64 -19.05 16.57
C VAL A 113 -39.81 -18.75 15.62
N ASP A 114 -40.29 -17.51 15.65
CA ASP A 114 -41.39 -17.06 14.80
C ASP A 114 -40.93 -16.69 13.39
N THR A 115 -41.85 -16.71 12.42
CA THR A 115 -41.57 -16.30 11.03
C THR A 115 -41.07 -14.85 10.93
N ARG A 116 -41.59 -13.96 11.79
CA ARG A 116 -41.15 -12.57 11.90
C ARG A 116 -39.73 -12.47 12.46
N GLY A 117 -39.43 -13.25 13.51
CA GLY A 117 -38.11 -13.32 14.12
C GLY A 117 -37.05 -13.84 13.15
N ARG A 118 -37.36 -14.89 12.39
CA ARG A 118 -36.48 -15.44 11.35
C ARG A 118 -36.17 -14.43 10.25
N LYS A 119 -37.16 -13.65 9.80
CA LYS A 119 -36.94 -12.57 8.82
C LYS A 119 -36.02 -11.49 9.36
N LEU A 120 -36.23 -11.04 10.60
CA LEU A 120 -35.39 -10.04 11.25
C LEU A 120 -33.95 -10.55 11.40
N TYR A 121 -33.77 -11.75 11.94
CA TYR A 121 -32.47 -12.39 12.08
C TYR A 121 -31.75 -12.53 10.73
N SER A 122 -32.45 -13.01 9.71
CA SER A 122 -31.90 -13.13 8.35
C SER A 122 -31.43 -11.80 7.78
N ALA A 123 -32.19 -10.72 8.01
CA ALA A 123 -31.81 -9.37 7.56
C ALA A 123 -30.56 -8.86 8.30
N LEU A 124 -30.51 -9.04 9.62
CA LEU A 124 -29.34 -8.68 10.44
C LEU A 124 -28.10 -9.46 10.00
N ARG A 125 -28.25 -10.77 9.79
CA ARG A 125 -27.18 -11.66 9.35
C ARG A 125 -26.66 -11.28 7.95
N LYS A 126 -27.56 -11.02 6.99
CA LYS A 126 -27.17 -10.54 5.65
C LYS A 126 -26.38 -9.24 5.73
N LYS A 127 -26.83 -8.30 6.57
CA LYS A 127 -26.12 -7.04 6.77
C LYS A 127 -24.74 -7.24 7.39
N ALA A 128 -24.62 -8.13 8.39
CA ALA A 128 -23.34 -8.49 9.00
C ALA A 128 -22.37 -9.12 7.98
N LEU A 129 -22.85 -10.01 7.11
CA LEU A 129 -22.05 -10.59 6.03
C LEU A 129 -21.58 -9.53 5.04
N GLN A 130 -22.45 -8.60 4.65
CA GLN A 130 -22.07 -7.50 3.76
C GLN A 130 -20.96 -6.64 4.39
N MET A 131 -21.12 -6.21 5.64
CA MET A 131 -20.10 -5.40 6.32
C MET A 131 -18.78 -6.16 6.52
N ARG A 132 -18.83 -7.49 6.69
CA ARG A 132 -17.63 -8.31 6.70
C ARG A 132 -16.89 -8.23 5.36
N GLN A 133 -17.61 -8.34 4.25
CA GLN A 133 -17.03 -8.20 2.90
C GLN A 133 -16.49 -6.80 2.65
N ASP A 134 -17.20 -5.76 3.10
CA ASP A 134 -16.75 -4.38 2.98
C ASP A 134 -15.44 -4.16 3.78
N LEU A 135 -15.33 -4.75 4.97
CA LEU A 135 -14.13 -4.68 5.80
C LEU A 135 -12.95 -5.42 5.15
N ILE A 136 -13.17 -6.57 4.52
CA ILE A 136 -12.13 -7.28 3.76
C ILE A 136 -11.63 -6.39 2.62
N THR A 137 -12.54 -5.87 1.80
CA THR A 137 -12.21 -4.97 0.68
C THR A 137 -11.43 -3.74 1.14
N GLN A 138 -11.82 -3.12 2.26
CA GLN A 138 -11.09 -1.96 2.80
C GLN A 138 -9.70 -2.32 3.31
N ARG A 139 -9.54 -3.46 3.98
CA ARG A 139 -8.22 -3.92 4.45
C ARG A 139 -7.29 -4.27 3.31
N GLU A 140 -7.81 -4.87 2.23
CA GLU A 140 -7.05 -5.13 1.00
C GLU A 140 -6.66 -3.82 0.31
N ALA A 141 -7.60 -2.87 0.16
CA ALA A 141 -7.33 -1.56 -0.46
C ALA A 141 -6.36 -0.70 0.36
N ALA A 142 -6.32 -0.88 1.69
CA ALA A 142 -5.37 -0.25 2.59
C ALA A 142 -4.02 -0.99 2.64
N GLY A 143 -3.87 -2.12 1.96
CA GLY A 143 -2.64 -2.92 1.98
C GLY A 143 -2.30 -3.50 3.35
N MET A 144 -3.27 -3.63 4.25
CA MET A 144 -3.04 -4.02 5.65
C MET A 144 -2.76 -5.52 5.83
N SER A 145 -3.23 -6.36 4.91
CA SER A 145 -2.97 -7.81 4.94
C SER A 145 -3.13 -8.41 3.55
N SER A 146 -2.26 -9.35 3.21
CA SER A 146 -2.40 -10.20 2.02
C SER A 146 -3.47 -11.29 2.19
N ASP A 147 -3.81 -11.64 3.44
CA ASP A 147 -4.91 -12.53 3.81
C ASP A 147 -5.91 -11.78 4.68
N ALA A 148 -6.51 -10.73 4.12
CA ALA A 148 -7.53 -9.96 4.83
C ALA A 148 -8.77 -10.81 5.12
N ALA A 149 -9.13 -11.71 4.20
CA ALA A 149 -10.28 -12.60 4.32
C ALA A 149 -10.14 -13.56 5.51
N GLY A 150 -9.06 -14.33 5.60
CA GLY A 150 -8.86 -15.29 6.69
C GLY A 150 -8.85 -14.63 8.06
N ILE A 151 -8.17 -13.49 8.19
CA ILE A 151 -8.10 -12.73 9.46
C ILE A 151 -9.49 -12.21 9.87
N VAL A 152 -10.23 -11.61 8.94
CA VAL A 152 -11.55 -11.04 9.25
C VAL A 152 -12.58 -12.13 9.54
N GLU A 153 -12.58 -13.23 8.80
CA GLU A 153 -13.50 -14.33 9.04
C GLU A 153 -13.27 -15.02 10.39
N ALA A 154 -12.00 -15.21 10.78
CA ALA A 154 -11.63 -15.77 12.07
C ALA A 154 -11.96 -14.82 13.23
N ALA A 155 -11.71 -13.51 13.08
CA ALA A 155 -11.93 -12.52 14.12
C ALA A 155 -13.41 -12.22 14.39
N PHE A 156 -14.28 -12.40 13.38
CA PHE A 156 -15.68 -11.98 13.45
C PHE A 156 -16.64 -13.11 13.09
N PRO A 157 -16.71 -14.21 13.85
CA PRO A 157 -17.58 -15.34 13.53
C PRO A 157 -19.06 -14.92 13.53
N ILE A 158 -19.73 -15.07 12.39
CA ILE A 158 -21.16 -14.78 12.24
C ILE A 158 -21.93 -16.07 12.51
N PRO A 159 -22.96 -16.06 13.38
CA PRO A 159 -23.72 -17.26 13.70
C PRO A 159 -24.39 -17.90 12.45
N PRO A 160 -24.56 -19.24 12.46
CA PRO A 160 -25.18 -19.97 11.36
C PRO A 160 -26.66 -19.60 11.21
N ASN A 161 -27.22 -19.85 10.03
CA ASN A 161 -28.63 -19.58 9.78
C ASN A 161 -29.52 -20.44 10.69
N VAL A 162 -30.68 -19.90 11.10
CA VAL A 162 -31.67 -20.53 12.00
C VAL A 162 -32.91 -20.94 11.22
#